data_AF-A0A9E1Z9I9-F1
#
_entry.id   AF-A0A9E1Z9I9-F1
#
_cell.length_a   1.000
_cell.length_b   1.000
_cell.length_c   1.000
_cell.angle_alpha   90.00
_cell.angle_beta   90.00
_cell.angle_gamma   90.00
#
_symmetry.space_group_name_H-M   'P 1'
#
loop_
_entity.id
_entity.type
_entity.pdbx_description
1 polymer ?
#
loop_
_entity_poly.entity_id
_entity_poly.type
_entity_poly.pdbx_seq_one_letter_code
_entity_poly.pdbx_strand_id
1 'polypeptide(L)'
;MIEEKFFTTEQVANILQVHPFTILKFIREGKLKGIKLGRVYRIQESDIKEFLEERMTKSKKKEDTKKVKEKVIKIEKEKGVPQDKHYKIQKGNSDDPNHYYVI
;
A
#
# COMPACT_ATOMS: atom_id res chain seq x y z
N MET A 1 -6.04 -12.00 -4.06
CA MET A 1 -4.59 -11.88 -3.80
C MET A 1 -4.26 -10.41 -3.74
N ILE A 2 -3.50 -9.94 -2.76
CA ILE A 2 -3.06 -8.54 -2.69
C ILE A 2 -1.79 -8.45 -3.53
N GLU A 3 -1.86 -7.84 -4.70
CA GLU A 3 -0.68 -7.52 -5.48
C GLU A 3 0.07 -6.38 -4.81
N GLU A 4 1.33 -6.64 -4.45
CA GLU A 4 2.19 -5.61 -3.88
C GLU A 4 2.98 -4.92 -4.99
N LYS A 5 2.85 -3.59 -5.06
CA LYS A 5 3.49 -2.77 -6.09
C LYS A 5 4.91 -2.40 -5.67
N PHE A 6 5.80 -2.38 -6.66
CA PHE A 6 7.18 -1.93 -6.51
C PHE A 6 7.40 -0.59 -7.22
N PHE A 7 8.15 0.29 -6.57
CA PHE A 7 8.49 1.61 -7.08
C PHE A 7 9.99 1.73 -7.33
N THR A 8 10.39 2.54 -8.33
CA THR A 8 11.77 3.02 -8.46
C THR A 8 12.06 4.09 -7.41
N THR A 9 13.35 4.32 -7.16
CA THR A 9 13.82 5.48 -6.41
C THR A 9 13.25 6.80 -6.94
N GLU A 10 13.19 6.97 -8.27
CA GLU A 10 12.66 8.19 -8.91
C GLU A 10 11.16 8.36 -8.68
N GLN A 11 10.38 7.28 -8.77
CA GLN A 11 8.95 7.31 -8.50
C GLN A 11 8.68 7.70 -7.04
N VAL A 12 9.40 7.11 -6.08
CA VAL A 12 9.27 7.48 -4.67
C VAL A 12 9.69 8.93 -4.42
N ALA A 13 10.76 9.38 -5.08
CA ALA A 13 11.22 10.76 -5.02
C ALA A 13 10.14 11.73 -5.52
N ASN A 14 9.47 11.41 -6.63
CA ASN A 14 8.36 12.19 -7.16
C ASN A 14 7.14 12.18 -6.23
N ILE A 15 6.80 11.03 -5.62
CA ILE A 15 5.68 10.93 -4.67
C ILE A 15 5.93 11.81 -3.45
N LEU A 16 7.15 11.77 -2.91
CA LEU A 16 7.53 12.51 -1.70
C LEU A 16 7.98 13.94 -1.99
N GLN A 17 8.04 14.34 -3.26
CA GLN A 17 8.54 15.65 -3.71
C GLN A 17 9.94 15.97 -3.15
N VAL A 18 10.85 14.99 -3.22
CA VAL A 18 12.25 15.13 -2.80
C VAL A 18 13.20 14.73 -3.93
N HIS A 19 14.47 15.10 -3.81
CA HIS A 19 15.49 14.67 -4.77
C HIS A 19 15.73 13.15 -4.70
N PRO A 20 15.92 12.42 -5.83
CA PRO A 20 16.19 10.98 -5.83
C PRO A 20 17.39 10.56 -4.98
N PHE A 21 18.41 11.43 -4.91
CA PHE A 21 19.57 11.23 -4.03
C PHE A 21 19.18 11.11 -2.55
N THR A 22 18.16 11.83 -2.10
CA THR A 22 17.64 11.75 -0.73
C THR A 22 17.04 10.36 -0.45
N ILE A 23 16.30 9.80 -1.41
CA ILE A 23 15.76 8.43 -1.29
C ILE A 23 16.90 7.41 -1.25
N LEU A 24 17.91 7.53 -2.12
CA LEU A 24 19.11 6.67 -2.07
C LEU A 24 19.84 6.77 -0.73
N LYS A 25 19.94 7.99 -0.17
CA LYS A 25 20.54 8.22 1.14
C LYS A 25 19.74 7.51 2.24
N PHE A 26 18.41 7.61 2.23
CA PHE A 26 17.58 6.88 3.20
C PHE A 26 17.73 5.37 3.09
N ILE A 27 17.84 4.82 1.88
CA ILE A 27 18.09 3.39 1.69
C ILE A 27 19.46 2.98 2.24
N ARG A 28 20.51 3.77 1.94
CA ARG A 28 21.88 3.52 2.42
C ARG A 28 22.01 3.63 3.93
N GLU A 29 21.27 4.54 4.55
CA GLU A 29 21.21 4.73 6.01
C GLU A 29 20.31 3.69 6.70
N GLY A 30 19.68 2.77 5.95
CA GLY A 30 18.74 1.80 6.50
C GLY A 30 17.43 2.41 7.02
N LYS A 31 17.18 3.68 6.68
CA LYS A 31 15.97 4.43 7.08
C LYS A 31 14.76 4.05 6.26
N LEU A 32 14.95 3.72 4.98
CA LEU A 32 13.91 3.25 4.06
C LEU A 32 14.33 1.88 3.53
N LYS A 33 13.46 0.88 3.65
CA LYS A 33 13.72 -0.46 3.12
C LYS A 33 13.64 -0.43 1.59
N GLY A 34 14.52 -1.20 0.96
CA GLY A 34 14.56 -1.31 -0.49
C GLY A 34 15.35 -2.53 -0.93
N ILE A 35 14.89 -3.18 -1.99
CA ILE A 35 15.51 -4.36 -2.59
C ILE A 35 16.50 -3.88 -3.64
N LYS A 36 17.77 -4.25 -3.46
CA LYS A 36 18.83 -3.95 -4.43
C LYS A 36 18.75 -4.94 -5.60
N LEU A 37 18.52 -4.42 -6.81
CA LEU A 37 18.53 -5.19 -8.06
C LEU A 37 19.64 -4.64 -8.97
N GLY A 38 20.84 -5.20 -8.83
CA GLY A 38 22.03 -4.74 -9.56
C GLY A 38 22.41 -3.30 -9.19
N ARG A 39 22.25 -2.37 -10.14
CA ARG A 39 22.54 -0.93 -9.97
C ARG A 39 21.34 -0.10 -9.53
N VAL A 40 20.15 -0.70 -9.45
CA VAL A 40 18.90 0.01 -9.10
C VAL A 40 18.31 -0.53 -7.80
N TYR A 41 17.40 0.24 -7.21
CA TYR A 41 16.61 -0.17 -6.04
C TYR A 41 15.12 -0.25 -6.41
N ARG A 42 14.43 -1.20 -5.79
CA ARG A 42 12.97 -1.31 -5.79
C ARG A 42 12.45 -1.18 -4.37
N ILE A 43 11.39 -0.43 -4.20
CA ILE A 43 10.82 -0.11 -2.89
C ILE A 43 9.37 -0.61 -2.90
N GLN A 44 8.99 -1.42 -1.91
CA GLN A 44 7.61 -1.90 -1.79
C GLN A 44 6.70 -0.76 -1.34
N GLU A 45 5.44 -0.79 -1.78
CA GLU A 45 4.43 0.19 -1.32
C GLU A 45 4.27 0.19 0.21
N SER A 46 4.35 -1.00 0.82
CA SER A 46 4.26 -1.18 2.27
C SER A 46 5.40 -0.50 3.01
N ASP A 47 6.64 -0.65 2.52
CA ASP A 47 7.84 -0.03 3.09
C ASP A 47 7.76 1.51 3.04
N ILE A 48 7.21 2.08 1.96
CA ILE A 48 7.01 3.54 1.85
C ILE A 48 6.01 4.01 2.90
N LYS A 49 4.90 3.27 3.08
CA LYS A 49 3.89 3.60 4.08
C LYS A 49 4.45 3.53 5.50
N GLU A 50 5.19 2.46 5.83
CA GLU A 50 5.86 2.30 7.12
C GLU A 50 6.85 3.45 7.37
N PHE A 51 7.68 3.78 6.38
CA PHE A 51 8.63 4.89 6.44
C PHE A 51 7.97 6.23 6.80
N LEU A 52 6.79 6.50 6.22
CA LEU A 52 6.03 7.72 6.48
C LEU A 52 5.36 7.69 7.85
N GLU A 53 4.74 6.57 8.23
CA GLU A 53 4.09 6.42 9.53
C GLU A 53 5.07 6.65 10.69
N GLU A 54 6.31 6.16 10.58
CA GLU A 54 7.37 6.40 11.56
C GLU A 54 7.77 7.87 11.70
N ARG A 55 7.66 8.65 10.61
CA ARG A 55 8.13 10.04 10.52
C ARG A 55 7.03 11.09 10.67
N MET A 56 5.77 10.66 10.69
CA MET A 56 4.66 11.54 11.01
C MET A 56 4.85 12.08 12.43
N THR A 57 4.91 13.39 12.55
CA THR A 57 4.92 14.07 13.85
C THR A 57 3.64 13.69 14.59
N LYS A 58 3.78 13.13 15.80
CA LYS A 58 2.66 12.57 16.58
C LYS A 58 1.58 13.62 16.82
N SER A 59 0.51 13.57 16.05
CA SER A 59 -0.75 14.27 16.32
C SER A 59 -1.66 13.38 17.17
N LYS A 60 -1.25 13.03 18.40
CA LYS A 60 -2.06 12.47 19.53
C LYS A 60 -3.19 11.42 19.28
N LYS A 61 -3.41 10.84 18.10
CA LYS A 61 -4.45 9.84 17.85
C LYS A 61 -3.90 8.73 16.98
N LYS A 62 -3.71 7.53 17.55
CA LYS A 62 -3.85 6.20 16.92
C LYS A 62 -3.24 5.13 17.84
N GLU A 63 -3.92 4.84 18.95
CA GLU A 63 -3.79 3.54 19.62
C GLU A 63 -4.77 2.51 19.03
N ASP A 64 -5.64 2.90 18.09
CA ASP A 64 -6.82 2.11 17.73
C ASP A 64 -6.62 1.09 16.60
N THR A 65 -5.66 1.24 15.68
CA THR A 65 -5.58 0.37 14.49
C THR A 65 -4.96 -1.01 14.74
N LYS A 66 -4.09 -1.16 15.75
CA LYS A 66 -3.54 -2.49 16.11
C LYS A 66 -4.58 -3.38 16.79
N LYS A 67 -5.48 -2.81 17.62
CA LYS A 67 -6.59 -3.54 18.26
C LYS A 67 -7.68 -3.97 17.29
N VAL A 68 -7.90 -3.20 16.21
CA VAL A 68 -8.93 -3.54 15.21
C VAL A 68 -8.52 -4.74 14.36
N LYS A 69 -7.25 -4.87 13.93
CA LYS A 69 -6.80 -6.05 13.15
C LYS A 69 -6.97 -7.36 13.92
N GLU A 70 -6.63 -7.41 15.22
CA GLU A 70 -6.83 -8.61 16.05
C GLU A 70 -8.31 -8.91 16.33
N LYS A 71 -9.18 -7.89 16.37
CA LYS A 71 -10.63 -8.06 16.51
C LYS A 71 -11.31 -8.54 15.22
N VAL A 72 -10.91 -8.01 14.06
CA VAL A 72 -11.48 -8.38 12.75
C VAL A 72 -11.18 -9.84 12.41
N ILE A 73 -9.96 -10.32 12.70
CA ILE A 73 -9.56 -11.73 12.51
C ILE A 73 -10.41 -12.71 13.36
N LYS A 74 -10.97 -12.25 14.50
CA LYS A 74 -11.89 -13.05 15.32
C LYS A 74 -13.33 -13.04 14.79
N ILE A 75 -13.78 -11.92 14.22
CA ILE A 75 -15.16 -11.75 13.73
C ILE A 75 -15.40 -12.52 12.42
N GLU A 76 -14.38 -12.65 11.57
CA GLU A 76 -14.49 -13.34 10.27
C GLU A 76 -14.55 -14.88 10.38
N LYS A 77 -14.19 -15.46 11.53
CA LYS A 77 -14.24 -16.92 11.74
C LYS A 77 -15.62 -17.45 12.17
N GLU A 78 -16.55 -16.58 12.58
CA GLU A 78 -17.83 -17.00 13.17
C GLU A 78 -19.06 -16.79 12.26
N LYS A 79 -18.94 -16.12 11.11
CA LYS A 79 -20.07 -15.87 10.21
C LYS A 79 -19.98 -16.69 8.94
N GLY A 80 -20.54 -17.90 8.97
CA GLY A 80 -20.80 -18.70 7.77
C GLY A 80 -21.99 -18.16 6.97
N VAL A 81 -21.77 -17.75 5.71
CA VAL A 81 -22.77 -17.52 4.65
C VAL A 81 -22.11 -17.84 3.27
N PRO A 82 -22.83 -18.45 2.30
CA PRO A 82 -22.28 -19.42 1.32
C PRO A 82 -21.59 -18.86 0.06
N GLN A 83 -20.88 -19.73 -0.67
CA GLN A 83 -19.90 -19.45 -1.72
C GLN A 83 -20.46 -19.24 -3.14
N ASP A 84 -21.76 -19.02 -3.31
CA ASP A 84 -22.40 -19.25 -4.61
C ASP A 84 -23.20 -18.02 -5.09
N LYS A 85 -22.49 -16.95 -5.48
CA LYS A 85 -23.03 -15.90 -6.37
C LYS A 85 -22.00 -15.45 -7.41
N HIS A 86 -22.27 -15.76 -8.67
CA HIS A 86 -21.48 -15.35 -9.84
C HIS A 86 -21.99 -13.98 -10.32
N TYR A 87 -21.20 -12.91 -10.20
CA TYR A 87 -21.57 -11.59 -10.75
C TYR A 87 -20.98 -11.42 -12.16
N LYS A 88 -21.80 -11.01 -13.13
CA LYS A 88 -21.38 -10.72 -14.52
C LYS A 88 -21.10 -9.23 -14.67
N ILE A 89 -19.95 -8.86 -15.25
CA ILE A 89 -19.50 -7.47 -15.43
C ILE A 89 -19.75 -7.04 -16.88
N GLN A 90 -20.40 -5.89 -17.10
CA GLN A 90 -20.48 -5.22 -18.42
C GLN A 90 -19.69 -3.90 -18.42
N LYS A 91 -19.08 -3.55 -19.55
CA LYS A 91 -18.35 -2.28 -19.72
C LYS A 91 -19.33 -1.13 -19.88
N GLY A 92 -19.30 -0.16 -18.96
CA GLY A 92 -20.02 1.11 -19.12
C GLY A 92 -19.26 2.05 -20.06
N ASN A 93 -19.99 2.79 -20.90
CA ASN A 93 -19.43 3.83 -21.76
C ASN A 93 -19.19 5.10 -20.95
N SER A 94 -17.98 5.26 -20.41
CA SER A 94 -17.45 6.53 -19.89
C SER A 94 -15.97 6.62 -20.23
N ASP A 95 -15.47 7.82 -20.52
CA ASP A 95 -14.06 8.06 -20.88
C ASP A 95 -13.04 7.80 -19.74
N ASP A 96 -13.52 7.34 -18.58
CA ASP A 96 -12.68 6.78 -17.51
C ASP A 96 -12.55 5.25 -17.68
N PRO A 97 -11.35 4.72 -18.01
CA PRO A 97 -11.13 3.30 -18.26
C PRO A 97 -11.28 2.38 -17.03
N ASN A 98 -11.51 2.92 -15.83
CA ASN A 98 -11.64 2.13 -14.59
C ASN A 98 -12.98 2.29 -13.86
N HIS A 99 -14.03 2.80 -14.52
CA HIS A 99 -15.34 2.92 -13.90
C HIS A 99 -16.18 1.63 -14.06
N TYR A 100 -16.46 0.94 -12.94
CA TYR A 100 -17.30 -0.27 -12.91
C TYR A 100 -18.43 -0.13 -11.88
N TYR A 101 -19.67 -0.49 -12.26
CA TYR A 101 -20.78 -0.69 -11.32
C TYR A 101 -21.21 -2.16 -11.27
N VAL A 102 -21.69 -2.56 -10.09
CA VAL A 102 -22.31 -3.86 -9.82
C VAL A 102 -23.79 -3.79 -10.19
N ILE A 103 -24.28 -4.74 -10.99
CA ILE A 103 -25.71 -5.04 -11.19
C ILE A 103 -26.05 -6.41 -10.64
#